data_AF-A0A166AKM4-F1
#
_entry.id   AF-A0A166AKM4-F1
#
_cell.length_a   1.000
_cell.length_b   1.000
_cell.length_c   1.000
_cell.angle_alpha   90.00
_cell.angle_beta   90.00
_cell.angle_gamma   90.00
#
_symmetry.space_group_name_H-M   'P 1'
#
loop_
_entity.id
_entity.type
_entity.pdbx_description
1 polymer ?
#
loop_
_entity_poly.entity_id
_entity_poly.type
_entity_poly.pdbx_seq_one_letter_code
_entity_poly.pdbx_strand_id
1 'polypeptide(L)'
;MIYMAKKTILVLIIIILLIIFAGNLILNKQCIEIYIDGENVTASSNVPILSNINITELNRDLCNYTFLVMDNSSSNITTLKNGLKNISNSYGLDNPEIKIDSSIGENQIPIIFYVDGTSMIPTLQDGQSVLLNKTKNIHVGDIVVSDSKEYGIIIKRVGQINGNKVYLESDNKKIEYEYSDGYVYKTECVKTWVDMSNIYGVVIRY
;
A
#
# COMPACT_ATOMS: atom_id res chain seq x y z
N MET A 1 43.94 -52.28 -8.69
CA MET A 1 42.49 -51.99 -8.84
C MET A 1 41.80 -51.48 -7.56
N ILE A 2 42.02 -52.08 -6.39
CA ILE A 2 41.33 -51.71 -5.12
C ILE A 2 41.57 -50.26 -4.66
N TYR A 3 42.77 -49.71 -4.89
CA TYR A 3 43.13 -48.33 -4.48
C TYR A 3 42.43 -47.24 -5.31
N MET A 4 42.21 -47.48 -6.62
CA MET A 4 41.45 -46.55 -7.46
C MET A 4 39.96 -46.55 -7.10
N ALA A 5 39.37 -47.71 -6.79
CA ALA A 5 37.98 -47.81 -6.36
C ALA A 5 37.69 -46.99 -5.08
N LYS A 6 38.61 -47.01 -4.09
CA LYS A 6 38.49 -46.23 -2.85
C LYS A 6 38.54 -44.71 -3.07
N LYS A 7 39.42 -44.22 -3.97
CA LYS A 7 39.46 -42.80 -4.34
C LYS A 7 38.20 -42.35 -5.09
N THR A 8 37.67 -43.22 -5.94
CA THR A 8 36.45 -42.93 -6.71
C THR A 8 35.23 -42.85 -5.80
N ILE A 9 35.12 -43.74 -4.80
CA ILE A 9 34.07 -43.70 -3.77
C ILE A 9 34.16 -42.43 -2.91
N LEU A 10 35.37 -42.03 -2.52
CA LEU A 10 35.59 -40.81 -1.72
C LEU A 10 35.16 -39.54 -2.47
N VAL A 11 35.50 -39.43 -3.75
CA VAL A 11 35.09 -38.29 -4.61
C VAL A 11 33.56 -38.24 -4.73
N LEU A 12 32.90 -39.39 -4.88
CA LEU A 12 31.43 -39.46 -4.98
C LEU A 12 30.74 -38.98 -3.69
N ILE A 13 31.28 -39.35 -2.52
CA ILE A 13 30.76 -38.91 -1.22
C ILE A 13 30.91 -37.38 -1.06
N ILE A 14 32.04 -36.81 -1.48
CA ILE A 14 32.25 -35.35 -1.43
C ILE A 14 31.26 -34.62 -2.35
N ILE A 15 30.99 -35.13 -3.54
CA ILE A 15 30.01 -34.55 -4.46
C ILE A 15 28.60 -34.62 -3.87
N ILE A 16 28.22 -35.74 -3.26
CA ILE A 16 26.91 -35.88 -2.60
C ILE A 16 26.79 -34.90 -1.43
N LEU A 17 27.84 -34.74 -0.62
CA LEU A 17 27.85 -33.77 0.48
C LEU A 17 27.75 -32.33 -0.04
N LEU A 18 28.41 -32.00 -1.16
CA LEU A 18 28.30 -30.69 -1.80
C LEU A 18 26.90 -30.44 -2.38
N ILE A 19 26.25 -31.46 -2.96
CA ILE A 19 24.87 -31.36 -3.46
C ILE A 19 23.88 -31.23 -2.31
N ILE A 20 24.05 -31.96 -1.21
CA ILE A 20 23.21 -31.84 0.00
C ILE A 20 23.42 -30.46 0.65
N PHE A 21 24.66 -29.97 0.70
CA PHE A 21 24.99 -28.66 1.25
C PHE A 21 24.45 -27.52 0.38
N ALA A 22 24.66 -27.58 -0.94
CA ALA A 22 24.08 -26.65 -1.89
C ALA A 22 22.53 -26.71 -1.87
N GLY A 23 21.96 -27.91 -1.80
CA GLY A 23 20.51 -28.11 -1.68
C GLY A 23 19.94 -27.44 -0.44
N ASN A 24 20.57 -27.61 0.73
CA ASN A 24 20.14 -26.94 1.97
C ASN A 24 20.32 -25.41 1.93
N LEU A 25 21.31 -24.91 1.19
CA LEU A 25 21.46 -23.47 0.95
C LEU A 25 20.39 -22.91 0.01
N ILE A 26 19.84 -23.73 -0.90
CA ILE A 26 18.81 -23.37 -1.88
C ILE A 26 17.38 -23.55 -1.31
N LEU A 27 17.19 -24.39 -0.29
CA LEU A 27 15.86 -24.82 0.18
C LEU A 27 15.11 -23.86 1.12
N ASN A 28 15.75 -22.80 1.64
CA ASN A 28 15.02 -21.77 2.38
C ASN A 28 14.42 -20.76 1.38
N LYS A 29 13.12 -20.89 1.13
CA LYS A 29 12.36 -19.96 0.29
C LYS A 29 12.52 -18.54 0.82
N GLN A 30 13.19 -17.70 0.04
CA GLN A 30 13.35 -16.28 0.36
C GLN A 30 11.96 -15.64 0.39
N CYS A 31 11.65 -14.95 1.48
CA CYS A 31 10.30 -14.44 1.72
C CYS A 31 10.39 -13.06 2.36
N ILE A 32 9.58 -12.14 1.85
CA ILE A 32 9.33 -10.84 2.44
C ILE A 32 7.90 -10.82 2.92
N GLU A 33 7.72 -10.50 4.18
CA GLU A 33 6.42 -10.38 4.83
C GLU A 33 6.23 -8.93 5.26
N ILE A 34 5.20 -8.29 4.70
CA ILE A 34 4.79 -6.93 5.04
C ILE A 34 3.43 -7.00 5.75
N TYR A 35 3.31 -6.31 6.87
CA TYR A 35 2.03 -6.09 7.53
C TYR A 35 1.73 -4.60 7.64
N ILE A 36 0.49 -4.23 7.32
CA ILE A 36 -0.01 -2.84 7.30
C ILE A 36 -1.27 -2.75 8.17
N ASP A 37 -1.28 -1.91 9.20
CA ASP A 37 -2.49 -1.72 10.03
C ASP A 37 -3.33 -0.50 9.61
N GLY A 38 -2.75 0.42 8.84
CA GLY A 38 -3.36 1.66 8.37
C GLY A 38 -2.54 2.91 8.74
N GLU A 39 -1.71 2.84 9.78
CA GLU A 39 -0.79 3.91 10.21
C GLU A 39 0.66 3.41 10.32
N ASN A 40 0.85 2.14 10.63
CA ASN A 40 2.14 1.49 10.81
C ASN A 40 2.38 0.42 9.73
N VAL A 41 3.65 0.23 9.42
CA VAL A 41 4.14 -0.83 8.53
C VAL A 41 5.24 -1.59 9.24
N THR A 42 5.13 -2.92 9.25
CA THR A 42 6.22 -3.81 9.68
C THR A 42 6.69 -4.67 8.52
N ALA A 43 8.00 -4.89 8.46
CA ALA A 43 8.63 -5.74 7.46
C ALA A 43 9.49 -6.80 8.14
N SER A 44 9.35 -8.04 7.67
CA SER A 44 10.19 -9.17 8.04
C SER A 44 10.74 -9.83 6.78
N SER A 45 12.02 -10.17 6.81
CA SER A 45 12.71 -10.76 5.67
C SER A 45 13.35 -12.08 6.10
N ASN A 46 12.96 -13.16 5.44
CA ASN A 46 13.65 -14.45 5.52
C ASN A 46 14.71 -14.52 4.42
N VAL A 47 15.98 -14.37 4.81
CA VAL A 47 17.14 -14.34 3.91
C VAL A 47 18.02 -15.57 4.13
N PRO A 48 18.81 -16.01 3.13
CA PRO A 48 19.73 -17.14 3.31
C PRO A 48 20.73 -16.91 4.44
N ILE A 49 21.00 -17.96 5.24
CA ILE A 49 21.84 -17.91 6.46
C ILE A 49 23.28 -17.43 6.17
N LEU A 50 23.82 -17.71 4.98
CA LEU A 50 25.15 -17.28 4.56
C LEU A 50 25.15 -16.00 3.72
N SER A 51 24.05 -15.24 3.72
CA SER A 51 24.00 -13.97 3.01
C SER A 51 24.63 -12.85 3.83
N ASN A 52 25.35 -11.93 3.17
CA ASN A 52 25.86 -10.70 3.78
C ASN A 52 24.80 -9.58 3.77
N ILE A 53 23.51 -9.94 3.72
CA ILE A 53 22.41 -8.99 3.57
C ILE A 53 22.18 -8.29 4.90
N ASN A 54 22.21 -6.96 4.88
CA ASN A 54 21.82 -6.14 6.03
C ASN A 54 20.29 -6.15 6.18
N ILE A 55 19.75 -7.10 6.94
CA ILE A 55 18.30 -7.29 7.12
C ILE A 55 17.63 -6.03 7.70
N THR A 56 18.28 -5.34 8.63
CA THR A 56 17.74 -4.12 9.24
C THR A 56 17.54 -3.02 8.21
N GLU A 57 18.51 -2.87 7.30
CA GLU A 57 18.46 -1.87 6.23
C GLU A 57 17.42 -2.23 5.17
N LEU A 58 17.41 -3.50 4.75
CA LEU A 58 16.39 -4.03 3.86
C LEU A 58 14.98 -3.79 4.42
N ASN A 59 14.70 -4.19 5.66
CA ASN A 59 13.38 -4.02 6.27
C ASN A 59 12.98 -2.55 6.37
N ARG A 60 13.93 -1.67 6.70
CA ARG A 60 13.68 -0.22 6.72
C ARG A 60 13.29 0.31 5.35
N ASP A 61 14.00 -0.08 4.29
CA ASP A 61 13.71 0.37 2.93
C ASP A 61 12.37 -0.18 2.41
N LEU A 62 12.03 -1.42 2.78
CA LEU A 62 10.73 -2.02 2.48
C LEU A 62 9.58 -1.26 3.18
N CYS A 63 9.74 -0.92 4.46
CA CYS A 63 8.79 -0.08 5.20
C CYS A 63 8.64 1.31 4.54
N ASN A 64 9.76 1.99 4.26
CA ASN A 64 9.77 3.31 3.63
C ASN A 64 9.04 3.29 2.28
N TYR A 65 9.33 2.30 1.42
CA TYR A 65 8.65 2.18 0.15
C TYR A 65 7.16 1.89 0.30
N THR A 66 6.77 1.08 1.29
CA THR A 66 5.36 0.82 1.58
C THR A 66 4.63 2.11 1.97
N PHE A 67 5.23 2.96 2.81
CA PHE A 67 4.67 4.28 3.13
C PHE A 67 4.54 5.18 1.90
N LEU A 68 5.53 5.19 1.00
CA LEU A 68 5.45 5.94 -0.26
C LEU A 68 4.29 5.46 -1.15
N VAL A 69 4.03 4.14 -1.17
CA VAL A 69 2.87 3.58 -1.88
C VAL A 69 1.57 3.98 -1.20
N MET A 70 1.47 3.89 0.14
CA MET A 70 0.29 4.31 0.89
C MET A 70 -0.08 5.76 0.55
N ASP A 71 0.91 6.67 0.58
CA ASP A 71 0.73 8.11 0.33
C ASP A 71 0.54 8.51 -1.15
N ASN A 72 0.74 7.58 -2.09
CA ASN A 72 0.55 7.87 -3.52
C ASN A 72 -0.83 7.38 -4.00
N SER A 73 -1.75 8.30 -4.31
CA SER A 73 -3.11 8.00 -4.79
C SER A 73 -3.18 7.13 -6.05
N SER A 74 -2.17 7.20 -6.93
CA SER A 74 -2.11 6.45 -8.19
C SER A 74 -1.58 5.02 -8.04
N SER A 75 -0.99 4.69 -6.89
CA SER A 75 -0.41 3.37 -6.64
C SER A 75 -1.47 2.35 -6.21
N ASN A 76 -1.10 1.06 -6.22
CA ASN A 76 -1.95 -0.05 -5.83
C ASN A 76 -1.11 -1.24 -5.34
N ILE A 77 -1.76 -2.35 -5.01
CA ILE A 77 -1.09 -3.57 -4.54
C ILE A 77 -0.05 -4.13 -5.53
N THR A 78 -0.28 -3.98 -6.83
CA THR A 78 0.68 -4.40 -7.87
C THR A 78 1.92 -3.52 -7.84
N THR A 79 1.75 -2.20 -7.73
CA THR A 79 2.87 -1.26 -7.54
C THR A 79 3.68 -1.63 -6.31
N LEU A 80 3.00 -1.92 -5.18
CA LEU A 80 3.65 -2.33 -3.94
C LEU A 80 4.49 -3.59 -4.14
N LYS A 81 3.88 -4.68 -4.63
CA LYS A 81 4.57 -5.96 -4.85
C LYS A 81 5.80 -5.82 -5.76
N ASN A 82 5.66 -5.08 -6.86
CA ASN A 82 6.74 -4.88 -7.80
C ASN A 82 7.90 -4.09 -7.19
N GLY A 83 7.61 -3.02 -6.45
CA GLY A 83 8.66 -2.23 -5.82
C GLY A 83 9.35 -2.96 -4.67
N LEU A 84 8.60 -3.70 -3.83
CA LEU A 84 9.18 -4.57 -2.80
C LEU A 84 10.11 -5.60 -3.43
N LYS A 85 9.68 -6.26 -4.52
CA LYS A 85 10.52 -7.20 -5.26
C LYS A 85 11.79 -6.54 -5.80
N ASN A 86 11.68 -5.33 -6.37
CA ASN A 86 12.84 -4.60 -6.90
C ASN A 86 13.84 -4.24 -5.79
N ILE A 87 13.35 -3.76 -4.64
CA ILE A 87 14.19 -3.47 -3.47
C ILE A 87 14.87 -4.75 -2.99
N SER A 88 14.12 -5.83 -2.78
CA SER A 88 14.71 -7.09 -2.35
C SER A 88 15.78 -7.60 -3.32
N ASN A 89 15.54 -7.50 -4.63
CA ASN A 89 16.52 -7.86 -5.65
C ASN A 89 17.79 -6.99 -5.59
N SER A 90 17.67 -5.69 -5.30
CA SER A 90 18.86 -4.82 -5.16
C SER A 90 19.70 -5.17 -3.94
N TYR A 91 19.11 -5.82 -2.93
CA TYR A 91 19.81 -6.39 -1.79
C TYR A 91 20.37 -7.80 -2.06
N GLY A 92 20.18 -8.35 -3.27
CA GLY A 92 20.72 -9.67 -3.66
C GLY A 92 19.80 -10.84 -3.37
N LEU A 93 18.52 -10.61 -3.07
CA LEU A 93 17.51 -11.67 -3.04
C LEU A 93 17.13 -12.07 -4.47
N ASP A 94 17.06 -13.37 -4.74
CA ASP A 94 16.69 -13.91 -6.04
C ASP A 94 15.22 -14.33 -6.01
N ASN A 95 14.37 -13.47 -6.58
CA ASN A 95 12.94 -13.71 -6.73
C ASN A 95 12.23 -14.14 -5.43
N PRO A 96 12.29 -13.31 -4.36
CA PRO A 96 11.63 -13.64 -3.11
C PRO A 96 10.11 -13.67 -3.27
N GLU A 97 9.47 -14.54 -2.49
CA GLU A 97 8.02 -14.48 -2.32
C GLU A 97 7.65 -13.22 -1.54
N ILE A 98 6.67 -12.46 -2.04
CA ILE A 98 6.16 -11.26 -1.38
C ILE A 98 4.79 -11.58 -0.80
N LYS A 99 4.69 -11.61 0.53
CA LYS A 99 3.43 -11.73 1.27
C LYS A 99 3.09 -10.37 1.89
N ILE A 100 1.88 -9.92 1.62
CA ILE A 100 1.35 -8.67 2.15
C ILE A 100 0.06 -9.02 2.87
N ASP A 101 0.04 -8.76 4.16
CA ASP A 101 -1.14 -8.90 5.00
C ASP A 101 -1.47 -7.55 5.64
N SER A 102 -2.70 -7.42 6.13
CA SER A 102 -3.17 -6.16 6.69
C SER A 102 -4.29 -6.33 7.69
N SER A 103 -4.62 -5.26 8.41
CA SER A 103 -5.78 -5.20 9.30
C SER A 103 -7.12 -5.48 8.61
N ILE A 104 -7.16 -5.44 7.27
CA ILE A 104 -8.36 -5.67 6.45
C ILE A 104 -8.21 -6.85 5.49
N GLY A 105 -7.18 -7.67 5.68
CA GLY A 105 -6.93 -8.92 4.97
C GLY A 105 -5.77 -8.89 3.98
N GLU A 106 -5.52 -10.05 3.37
CA GLU A 106 -4.40 -10.27 2.47
C GLU A 106 -4.47 -9.38 1.23
N ASN A 107 -3.31 -8.86 0.82
CA ASN A 107 -3.15 -8.06 -0.40
C ASN A 107 -4.04 -6.81 -0.44
N GLN A 108 -4.44 -6.30 0.71
CA GLN A 108 -5.12 -5.01 0.86
C GLN A 108 -4.18 -3.99 1.48
N ILE A 109 -4.42 -2.70 1.21
CA ILE A 109 -3.62 -1.60 1.76
C ILE A 109 -4.59 -0.69 2.53
N PRO A 110 -4.74 -0.90 3.84
CA PRO A 110 -5.49 0.02 4.68
C PRO A 110 -4.72 1.32 4.86
N ILE A 111 -5.44 2.44 4.98
CA ILE A 111 -4.87 3.75 5.33
C ILE A 111 -5.84 4.45 6.29
N ILE A 112 -5.33 5.03 7.37
CA ILE A 112 -6.13 5.88 8.25
C ILE A 112 -6.00 7.34 7.84
N PHE A 113 -7.13 8.02 7.70
CA PHE A 113 -7.21 9.48 7.52
C PHE A 113 -7.99 10.11 8.66
N TYR A 114 -7.63 11.34 9.02
CA TYR A 114 -8.37 12.16 9.97
C TYR A 114 -9.20 13.17 9.19
N VAL A 115 -10.48 13.28 9.54
CA VAL A 115 -11.41 14.23 8.95
C VAL A 115 -11.06 15.62 9.46
N ASP A 116 -10.88 16.56 8.55
CA ASP A 116 -10.70 17.98 8.85
C ASP A 116 -11.85 18.79 8.26
N GLY A 117 -12.54 19.54 9.12
CA GLY A 117 -13.64 20.43 8.79
C GLY A 117 -15.01 19.76 8.75
N THR A 118 -16.01 20.56 8.39
CA THR A 118 -17.45 20.23 8.56
C THR A 118 -18.13 19.81 7.26
N SER A 119 -17.36 19.64 6.19
CA SER A 119 -17.87 19.44 4.83
C SER A 119 -18.62 18.10 4.64
N MET A 120 -18.43 17.15 5.55
CA MET A 120 -19.03 15.81 5.54
C MET A 120 -20.05 15.59 6.65
N ILE A 121 -20.39 16.62 7.44
CA ILE A 121 -21.48 16.54 8.42
C ILE A 121 -22.82 16.34 7.67
N PRO A 122 -23.73 15.48 8.17
CA PRO A 122 -23.69 14.79 9.46
C PRO A 122 -22.96 13.46 9.46
N THR A 123 -22.49 12.97 8.31
CA THR A 123 -21.93 11.61 8.17
C THR A 123 -20.58 11.46 8.86
N LEU A 124 -19.66 12.42 8.68
CA LEU A 124 -18.36 12.43 9.32
C LEU A 124 -18.19 13.72 10.12
N GLN A 125 -17.63 13.58 11.32
CA GLN A 125 -17.36 14.69 12.23
C GLN A 125 -15.90 15.14 12.12
N ASP A 126 -15.66 16.41 12.40
CA ASP A 126 -14.30 16.96 12.49
C ASP A 126 -13.47 16.21 13.53
N GLY A 127 -12.22 15.88 13.20
CA GLY A 127 -11.30 15.10 14.04
C GLY A 127 -11.55 13.58 14.08
N GLN A 128 -12.65 13.08 13.49
CA GLN A 128 -12.92 11.64 13.40
C GLN A 128 -11.90 10.95 12.49
N SER A 129 -11.43 9.76 12.85
CA SER A 129 -10.62 8.94 11.96
C SER A 129 -11.50 8.04 11.09
N VAL A 130 -11.05 7.80 9.86
CA VAL A 130 -11.70 6.89 8.92
C VAL A 130 -10.69 5.88 8.40
N LEU A 131 -11.13 4.63 8.24
CA LEU A 131 -10.34 3.58 7.64
C LEU A 131 -10.67 3.47 6.15
N LEU A 132 -9.64 3.67 5.34
CA LEU A 132 -9.67 3.58 3.89
C LEU A 132 -9.13 2.22 3.44
N ASN A 133 -9.75 1.61 2.43
CA ASN A 133 -9.10 0.58 1.63
C ASN A 133 -8.62 1.19 0.31
N LYS A 134 -7.33 1.05 0.00
CA LYS A 134 -6.73 1.54 -1.24
C LYS A 134 -7.18 0.72 -2.45
N THR A 135 -8.34 1.07 -2.99
CA THR A 135 -8.96 0.40 -4.15
C THR A 135 -9.52 1.41 -5.14
N LYS A 136 -9.62 0.99 -6.40
CA LYS A 136 -10.30 1.72 -7.48
C LYS A 136 -11.70 1.18 -7.78
N ASN A 137 -12.13 0.16 -7.04
CA ASN A 137 -13.49 -0.36 -7.12
C ASN A 137 -14.46 0.57 -6.40
N ILE A 138 -14.81 1.67 -7.05
CA ILE A 138 -15.57 2.78 -6.49
C ILE A 138 -16.97 2.81 -7.11
N HIS A 139 -17.98 3.07 -6.27
CA HIS A 139 -19.38 3.14 -6.65
C HIS A 139 -19.99 4.48 -6.24
N VAL A 140 -21.07 4.85 -6.92
CA VAL A 140 -21.89 6.00 -6.49
C VAL A 140 -22.43 5.75 -5.09
N GLY A 141 -22.28 6.74 -4.22
CA GLY A 141 -22.63 6.66 -2.80
C GLY A 141 -21.44 6.35 -1.88
N ASP A 142 -20.34 5.82 -2.40
CA ASP A 142 -19.13 5.58 -1.60
C ASP A 142 -18.56 6.90 -1.06
N ILE A 143 -17.90 6.84 0.10
CA ILE A 143 -17.07 7.94 0.58
C ILE A 143 -15.63 7.62 0.20
N VAL A 144 -14.94 8.57 -0.40
CA VAL A 144 -13.57 8.41 -0.89
C VAL A 144 -12.67 9.52 -0.36
N VAL A 145 -11.39 9.20 -0.25
CA VAL A 145 -10.32 10.19 -0.05
C VAL A 145 -9.66 10.43 -1.40
N SER A 146 -9.48 11.70 -1.80
CA SER A 146 -8.92 12.06 -3.11
C SER A 146 -7.94 13.22 -2.99
N ASP A 147 -6.91 13.22 -3.82
CA ASP A 147 -6.07 14.38 -4.08
C ASP A 147 -6.72 15.30 -5.12
N SER A 148 -7.15 16.48 -4.69
CA SER A 148 -7.70 17.53 -5.54
C SER A 148 -6.66 18.60 -5.80
N LYS A 149 -6.48 18.97 -7.07
CA LYS A 149 -5.60 20.09 -7.45
C LYS A 149 -5.99 21.41 -6.78
N GLU A 150 -7.28 21.61 -6.54
CA GLU A 150 -7.82 22.86 -5.99
C GLU A 150 -7.84 22.86 -4.45
N TYR A 151 -8.09 21.70 -3.83
CA TYR A 151 -8.39 21.61 -2.40
C TYR A 151 -7.39 20.75 -1.61
N GLY A 152 -6.37 20.18 -2.26
CA GLY A 152 -5.50 19.17 -1.68
C GLY A 152 -6.26 17.87 -1.38
N ILE A 153 -5.84 17.16 -0.33
CA ILE A 153 -6.48 15.91 0.09
C ILE A 153 -7.85 16.21 0.68
N ILE A 154 -8.90 15.61 0.09
CA ILE A 154 -10.29 15.80 0.50
C ILE A 154 -11.01 14.47 0.70
N ILE A 155 -11.90 14.44 1.69
CA ILE A 155 -12.85 13.33 1.93
C ILE A 155 -14.22 13.78 1.44
N LYS A 156 -14.82 13.04 0.49
CA LYS A 156 -16.12 13.40 -0.13
C LYS A 156 -16.91 12.16 -0.53
N ARG A 157 -18.22 12.34 -0.74
CA ARG A 157 -19.11 11.31 -1.28
C ARG A 157 -19.05 11.31 -2.81
N VAL A 158 -19.07 10.13 -3.39
CA VAL A 158 -19.16 9.92 -4.84
C VAL A 158 -20.60 10.14 -5.28
N GLY A 159 -20.84 11.24 -6.00
CA GLY A 159 -22.16 11.55 -6.55
C GLY A 159 -22.38 10.95 -7.95
N GLN A 160 -21.32 10.91 -8.78
CA GLN A 160 -21.40 10.38 -10.14
C GLN A 160 -20.04 9.84 -10.60
N ILE A 161 -20.06 8.83 -11.48
CA ILE A 161 -18.87 8.31 -12.17
C ILE A 161 -19.10 8.42 -13.68
N ASN A 162 -18.13 8.98 -14.41
CA ASN A 162 -18.16 9.07 -15.86
C ASN A 162 -16.79 8.70 -16.44
N GLY A 163 -16.64 7.44 -16.87
CA GLY A 163 -15.36 6.90 -17.30
C GLY A 163 -14.29 7.02 -16.20
N ASN A 164 -13.19 7.70 -16.50
CA ASN A 164 -12.09 7.94 -15.54
C ASN A 164 -12.31 9.16 -14.65
N LYS A 165 -13.45 9.85 -14.74
CA LYS A 165 -13.76 11.01 -13.91
C LYS A 165 -14.77 10.64 -12.83
N VAL A 166 -14.56 11.14 -11.62
CA VAL A 166 -15.43 10.92 -10.46
C VAL A 166 -15.87 12.27 -9.93
N TYR A 167 -17.18 12.45 -9.82
CA TYR A 167 -17.77 13.64 -9.23
C TYR A 167 -17.92 13.43 -7.73
N LEU A 168 -17.33 14.35 -6.98
CA LEU A 168 -17.27 14.35 -5.53
C LEU A 168 -18.11 15.49 -4.99
N GLU A 169 -18.92 15.20 -3.98
CA GLU A 169 -19.73 16.19 -3.31
C GLU A 169 -19.68 16.04 -1.80
N SER A 170 -19.84 17.18 -1.12
CA SER A 170 -20.02 17.25 0.32
C SER A 170 -21.38 16.70 0.75
N ASP A 171 -21.42 15.97 1.86
CA ASP A 171 -22.68 15.59 2.52
C ASP A 171 -23.34 16.76 3.23
N ASN A 172 -22.53 17.71 3.70
CA ASN A 172 -23.05 18.96 4.23
C ASN A 172 -23.65 19.78 3.07
N LYS A 173 -24.97 19.97 3.10
CA LYS A 173 -25.72 20.74 2.09
C LYS A 173 -26.04 22.17 2.54
N LYS A 174 -25.39 22.66 3.61
CA LYS A 174 -25.58 24.03 4.09
C LYS A 174 -25.17 25.02 3.00
N ILE A 175 -26.02 26.03 2.81
CA ILE A 175 -25.76 27.18 1.95
C ILE A 175 -25.85 28.41 2.84
N GLU A 176 -24.83 29.24 2.77
CA GLU A 176 -24.77 30.50 3.51
C GLU A 176 -24.82 31.67 2.53
N TYR A 177 -25.53 32.73 2.94
CA TYR A 177 -25.64 33.96 2.18
C TYR A 177 -25.07 35.10 3.01
N GLU A 178 -24.10 35.81 2.45
CA GLU A 178 -23.49 36.98 3.07
C GLU A 178 -23.77 38.22 2.23
N TYR A 179 -24.18 39.30 2.89
CA TYR A 179 -24.40 40.59 2.26
C TYR A 179 -23.19 41.48 2.54
N SER A 180 -22.45 41.84 1.50
CA SER A 180 -21.30 42.75 1.62
C SER A 180 -21.20 43.64 0.39
N ASP A 181 -20.93 44.94 0.61
CA ASP A 181 -20.82 45.97 -0.44
C ASP A 181 -22.00 46.02 -1.44
N GLY A 182 -23.22 45.70 -0.99
CA GLY A 182 -24.41 45.67 -1.83
C GLY A 182 -24.57 44.42 -2.71
N TYR A 183 -23.66 43.45 -2.60
CA TYR A 183 -23.73 42.16 -3.28
C TYR A 183 -24.13 41.03 -2.31
N VAL A 184 -24.75 39.98 -2.86
CA VAL A 184 -25.07 38.74 -2.15
C VAL A 184 -24.07 37.67 -2.56
N TYR A 185 -23.25 37.24 -1.62
CA TYR A 185 -22.32 36.13 -1.79
C TYR A 185 -22.99 34.85 -1.32
N LYS A 186 -22.94 33.80 -2.15
CA LYS A 186 -23.42 32.47 -1.83
C LYS A 186 -22.23 31.55 -1.59
N THR A 187 -22.11 31.02 -0.39
CA THR A 187 -21.12 30.01 -0.03
C THR A 187 -21.79 28.65 0.03
N GLU A 188 -21.24 27.68 -0.71
CA GLU A 188 -21.71 26.29 -0.71
C GLU A 188 -20.55 25.31 -0.54
N CYS A 189 -20.85 24.12 0.00
CA CYS A 189 -19.84 23.09 0.19
C CYS A 189 -19.34 22.51 -1.15
N VAL A 190 -18.11 22.01 -1.12
CA VAL A 190 -17.34 21.58 -2.29
C VAL A 190 -18.09 20.56 -3.15
N LYS A 191 -18.06 20.82 -4.46
CA LYS A 191 -18.49 19.94 -5.54
C LYS A 191 -17.44 19.98 -6.62
N THR A 192 -16.82 18.85 -6.97
CA THR A 192 -15.71 18.86 -7.92
C THR A 192 -15.56 17.54 -8.67
N TRP A 193 -14.92 17.59 -9.83
CA TRP A 193 -14.54 16.40 -10.60
C TRP A 193 -13.05 16.11 -10.40
N VAL A 194 -12.74 14.85 -10.09
CA VAL A 194 -11.37 14.37 -10.00
C VAL A 194 -11.13 13.21 -10.96
N ASP A 195 -9.87 12.95 -11.29
CA ASP A 195 -9.48 11.73 -11.99
C ASP A 195 -9.49 10.53 -11.02
N MET A 196 -9.91 9.37 -11.52
CA MET A 196 -9.89 8.10 -10.79
C MET A 196 -8.48 7.76 -10.26
N SER A 197 -7.42 8.21 -10.96
CA SER A 197 -6.03 8.08 -10.51
C SER A 197 -5.76 8.79 -9.20
N ASN A 198 -6.48 9.89 -8.91
CA ASN A 198 -6.22 10.74 -7.76
C ASN A 198 -6.97 10.29 -6.49
N ILE A 199 -7.87 9.31 -6.62
CA ILE A 199 -8.59 8.75 -5.47
C ILE A 199 -7.67 7.80 -4.72
N TYR A 200 -7.39 8.05 -3.45
CA TYR A 200 -6.61 7.13 -2.63
C TYR A 200 -7.32 5.80 -2.45
N GLY A 201 -8.64 5.81 -2.21
CA GLY A 201 -9.41 4.60 -1.96
C GLY A 201 -10.83 4.89 -1.49
N VAL A 202 -11.49 3.85 -1.00
CA VAL A 202 -12.86 3.89 -0.48
C VAL A 202 -12.84 3.74 1.03
N VAL A 203 -13.59 4.59 1.73
CA VAL A 203 -13.75 4.50 3.18
C VAL A 203 -14.63 3.28 3.49
N ILE A 204 -14.12 2.37 4.31
CA ILE A 204 -14.77 1.10 4.66
C ILE A 204 -15.26 1.06 6.11
N ARG A 205 -14.75 1.95 6.97
CA ARG A 205 -15.20 2.10 8.36
C ARG A 205 -14.96 3.54 8.82
N TYR A 206 -15.93 4.10 9.53
CA TYR A 206 -15.89 5.42 10.15
C TYR A 206 -16.79 5.42 11.37
#